data_AF-A0A4Q6G0Q7-F1
#
_entry.id   AF-A0A4Q6G0Q7-F1
#
_cell.length_a   1.000
_cell.length_b   1.000
_cell.length_c   1.000
_cell.angle_alpha   90.00
_cell.angle_beta   90.00
_cell.angle_gamma   90.00
#
_symmetry.space_group_name_H-M   'P 1'
#
loop_
_entity.id
_entity.type
_entity.pdbx_description
1 polymer ?
#
loop_
_entity_poly.entity_id
_entity_poly.type
_entity_poly.pdbx_seq_one_letter_code
_entity_poly.pdbx_strand_id
1 'polypeptide(L)'
;RIGGFGGKSDVLAQCAVYAGKPDCYQAELADVDAATPGSVQAAAKKWLGTGSHTLVVQPSETPASALPETVQAAPATAPAAVPVVDPKYKTVKTRIDRSAGVPATRSFPELKFPALERATLSNGMQVVLAERHETPVVQVSVEFPGGYAADLGKKLGTANFALQMLDDGAGDYGALELAARQEDLGAQIAVGAGLDSASVALSALSDKLPESLDLLADVLRRPTFAPEEIERVRATWIAGIKQEKARPQTAAMRIMPPLLYGPGHPYAIPFTGSGTEASIASLTRDDLVAFHGNWLQPDKARIVVVGDTRLEQILPLLEQRLGSWKTPADAPALPAIPAVAAPAASRVYLVNQPGATQSNVYVGQLVPSTSDAGTIDFDFANGVLGGEFTSRLNSNLREDKHWAYGSYSGASNTLGQRPWFASAAVQTDKTA
;
A
#
# COMPACT_ATOMS: atom_id res chain seq x y z
N ARG A 1 5.10 7.81 17.19
CA ARG A 1 5.95 8.54 16.20
C ARG A 1 5.89 10.04 16.47
N ILE A 2 7.02 10.76 16.52
CA ILE A 2 7.05 12.21 16.85
C ILE A 2 6.72 13.09 15.64
N GLY A 3 7.26 12.80 14.43
CA GLY A 3 7.03 13.61 13.23
C GLY A 3 6.68 12.83 11.95
N GLY A 4 6.32 13.57 10.90
CA GLY A 4 5.77 13.06 9.63
C GLY A 4 4.25 13.04 9.62
N PHE A 5 3.66 12.89 8.42
CA PHE A 5 2.20 12.94 8.19
C PHE A 5 1.43 12.12 9.24
N GLY A 6 0.55 12.79 9.99
CA GLY A 6 -0.30 12.20 11.02
C GLY A 6 0.39 11.91 12.36
N GLY A 7 1.63 12.40 12.56
CA GLY A 7 2.37 12.25 13.81
C GLY A 7 1.95 13.22 14.92
N LYS A 8 2.54 13.07 16.12
CA LYS A 8 2.28 13.98 17.25
C LYS A 8 2.55 15.45 16.88
N SER A 9 3.60 15.74 16.11
CA SER A 9 3.90 17.10 15.65
C SER A 9 2.77 17.71 14.84
N ASP A 10 2.12 16.91 13.99
CA ASP A 10 1.09 17.39 13.07
C ASP A 10 -0.19 17.73 13.83
N VAL A 11 -0.60 16.87 14.76
CA VAL A 11 -1.74 17.13 15.66
C VAL A 11 -1.49 18.39 16.48
N LEU A 12 -0.33 18.51 17.13
CA LEU A 12 0.00 19.69 17.94
C LEU A 12 0.08 20.97 17.09
N ALA A 13 0.65 20.88 15.88
CA ALA A 13 0.74 22.02 14.96
C ALA A 13 -0.64 22.42 14.42
N GLN A 14 -1.47 21.46 14.03
CA GLN A 14 -2.85 21.69 13.59
C GLN A 14 -3.66 22.38 14.69
N CYS A 15 -3.59 21.85 15.91
CA CYS A 15 -4.22 22.45 17.08
C CYS A 15 -3.73 23.87 17.36
N ALA A 16 -2.41 24.11 17.30
CA ALA A 16 -1.85 25.44 17.49
C ALA A 16 -2.31 26.43 16.41
N VAL A 17 -2.40 25.98 15.15
CA VAL A 17 -2.78 26.84 14.01
C VAL A 17 -4.26 27.15 14.01
N TYR A 18 -5.13 26.15 14.16
CA TYR A 18 -6.58 26.33 14.00
C TYR A 18 -7.31 26.66 15.30
N ALA A 19 -6.81 26.20 16.45
CA ALA A 19 -7.43 26.45 17.75
C ALA A 19 -6.62 27.40 18.64
N GLY A 20 -5.43 27.84 18.21
CA GLY A 20 -4.55 28.71 18.99
C GLY A 20 -3.94 28.05 20.23
N LYS A 21 -4.11 26.73 20.40
CA LYS A 21 -3.68 25.95 21.57
C LYS A 21 -3.16 24.59 21.12
N PRO A 22 -1.88 24.23 21.34
CA PRO A 22 -1.32 22.97 20.87
C PRO A 22 -2.01 21.71 21.42
N ASP A 23 -2.65 21.79 22.58
CA ASP A 23 -3.31 20.70 23.29
C ASP A 23 -4.82 20.56 22.99
N CYS A 24 -5.32 21.21 21.93
CA CYS A 24 -6.75 21.19 21.58
C CYS A 24 -7.34 19.79 21.38
N TYR A 25 -6.52 18.81 21.00
CA TYR A 25 -6.92 17.41 20.79
C TYR A 25 -7.58 16.79 22.03
N GLN A 26 -7.25 17.26 23.24
CA GLN A 26 -7.90 16.77 24.47
C GLN A 26 -9.36 17.20 24.54
N ALA A 27 -9.66 18.42 24.10
CA ALA A 27 -11.04 18.91 24.02
C ALA A 27 -11.80 18.19 22.90
N GLU A 28 -11.16 17.96 21.75
CA GLU A 28 -11.76 17.17 20.65
C GLU A 28 -12.13 15.76 21.10
N LEU A 29 -11.25 15.06 21.84
CA LEU A 29 -11.55 13.75 22.40
C LEU A 29 -12.70 13.81 23.42
N ALA A 30 -12.71 14.81 24.30
CA ALA A 30 -13.81 14.99 25.24
C ALA A 30 -15.15 15.27 24.54
N ASP A 31 -15.14 16.00 23.42
CA ASP A 31 -16.33 16.25 22.60
C ASP A 31 -16.83 14.97 21.93
N VAL A 32 -15.93 14.11 21.46
CA VAL A 32 -16.27 12.79 20.89
C VAL A 32 -16.86 11.88 21.97
N ASP A 33 -16.24 11.81 23.15
CA ASP A 33 -16.73 10.98 24.26
C ASP A 33 -18.10 11.43 24.77
N ALA A 34 -18.37 12.73 24.74
CA ALA A 34 -19.66 13.31 25.14
C ALA A 34 -20.71 13.34 24.02
N ALA A 35 -20.37 12.89 22.80
CA ALA A 35 -21.25 12.96 21.65
C ALA A 35 -22.50 12.08 21.85
N THR A 36 -23.64 12.58 21.38
CA THR A 36 -24.92 11.85 21.39
C THR A 36 -25.50 11.83 19.98
N PRO A 37 -26.39 10.88 19.64
CA PRO A 37 -27.09 10.91 18.35
C PRO A 37 -27.76 12.28 18.07
N GLY A 38 -28.29 12.92 19.11
CA GLY A 38 -28.89 14.26 19.01
C GLY A 38 -27.89 15.36 18.69
N SER A 39 -26.71 15.38 19.34
CA SER A 39 -25.68 16.39 19.05
C SER A 39 -25.08 16.22 17.66
N VAL A 40 -24.87 14.98 17.21
CA VAL A 40 -24.40 14.66 15.85
C VAL A 40 -25.42 15.12 14.80
N GLN A 41 -26.70 14.80 14.98
CA GLN A 41 -27.76 15.23 14.06
C GLN A 41 -27.91 16.77 14.02
N ALA A 42 -27.77 17.44 15.17
CA ALA A 42 -27.81 18.89 15.23
C ALA A 42 -26.64 19.53 14.48
N ALA A 43 -25.41 19.01 14.65
CA ALA A 43 -24.24 19.45 13.91
C ALA A 43 -24.39 19.23 12.40
N ALA A 44 -24.87 18.05 11.99
CA ALA A 44 -25.13 17.73 10.58
C ALA A 44 -26.17 18.70 9.97
N LYS A 45 -27.29 18.96 10.66
CA LYS A 45 -28.29 19.95 10.19
C LYS A 45 -27.70 21.34 10.03
N LYS A 46 -26.86 21.77 10.98
CA LYS A 46 -26.23 23.09 10.96
C LYS A 46 -25.27 23.26 9.78
N TRP A 47 -24.42 22.27 9.52
CA TRP A 47 -23.30 22.41 8.59
C TRP A 47 -23.52 21.76 7.21
N LEU A 48 -24.31 20.69 7.14
CA LEU A 48 -24.61 19.99 5.88
C LEU A 48 -25.98 20.39 5.30
N GLY A 49 -26.90 20.91 6.12
CA GLY A 49 -28.25 21.28 5.69
C GLY A 49 -28.33 22.55 4.82
N THR A 50 -27.30 23.40 4.86
CA THR A 50 -27.15 24.58 4.01
C THR A 50 -25.79 24.50 3.34
N GLY A 51 -25.71 23.83 2.19
CA GLY A 51 -24.47 23.73 1.43
C GLY A 51 -23.94 25.12 1.07
N SER A 52 -22.70 25.43 1.46
CA SER A 52 -22.05 26.71 1.12
C SER A 52 -21.44 26.70 -0.29
N HIS A 53 -21.19 25.51 -0.87
CA HIS A 53 -20.63 25.34 -2.21
C HIS A 53 -20.93 23.94 -2.79
N THR A 54 -21.31 23.87 -4.08
CA THR A 54 -21.49 22.60 -4.81
C THR A 54 -20.47 22.56 -5.95
N LEU A 55 -19.53 21.61 -5.90
CA LEU A 55 -18.60 21.33 -6.99
C LEU A 55 -19.11 20.13 -7.79
N VAL A 56 -19.50 20.35 -9.06
CA VAL A 56 -19.93 19.29 -9.97
C VAL A 56 -18.77 18.94 -10.91
N VAL A 57 -18.24 17.72 -10.80
CA VAL A 57 -17.19 17.20 -11.69
C VAL A 57 -17.85 16.27 -12.71
N GLN A 58 -17.78 16.63 -13.99
CA GLN A 58 -18.33 15.82 -15.08
C GLN A 58 -17.18 15.14 -15.86
N PRO A 59 -17.27 13.83 -16.16
CA PRO A 59 -16.33 13.17 -17.05
C PRO A 59 -16.32 13.84 -18.44
N SER A 60 -15.14 13.94 -19.06
CA SER A 60 -14.96 14.50 -20.41
C SER A 60 -13.98 13.64 -21.19
N GLU A 61 -14.33 13.33 -22.45
CA GLU A 61 -13.41 12.71 -23.43
C GLU A 61 -12.31 13.68 -23.88
N THR A 62 -12.54 14.99 -23.74
CA THR A 62 -11.54 16.02 -24.02
C THR A 62 -10.65 16.17 -22.78
N PRO A 63 -9.35 15.85 -22.85
CA PRO A 63 -8.44 16.05 -21.74
C PRO A 63 -8.37 17.54 -21.38
N ALA A 64 -8.24 17.85 -20.10
CA ALA A 64 -8.19 19.24 -19.62
C ALA A 64 -7.08 20.07 -20.30
N SER A 65 -5.98 19.42 -20.71
CA SER A 65 -4.88 20.02 -21.46
C SER A 65 -5.23 20.45 -22.89
N ALA A 66 -6.32 19.92 -23.46
CA ALA A 66 -6.82 20.30 -24.78
C ALA A 66 -7.92 21.38 -24.73
N LEU A 67 -8.41 21.72 -23.53
CA LEU A 67 -9.29 22.86 -23.36
C LEU A 67 -8.46 24.14 -23.47
N PRO A 68 -8.97 25.20 -24.12
CA PRO A 68 -8.30 26.49 -24.11
C PRO A 68 -8.12 26.92 -22.65
N GLU A 69 -6.92 27.35 -22.30
CA GLU A 69 -6.60 27.86 -20.98
C GLU A 69 -7.46 29.13 -20.77
N THR A 70 -8.63 28.98 -20.14
CA THR A 70 -9.59 30.08 -19.90
C THR A 70 -9.10 31.00 -18.79
N VAL A 71 -8.16 30.53 -17.99
CA VAL A 71 -7.39 31.33 -17.06
C VAL A 71 -6.10 31.71 -17.78
N GLN A 72 -6.03 32.91 -18.33
CA GLN A 72 -4.71 33.50 -18.58
C GLN A 72 -3.97 33.47 -17.25
N ALA A 73 -2.85 32.74 -17.19
CA ALA A 73 -1.90 32.91 -16.10
C ALA A 73 -1.74 34.41 -15.90
N ALA A 74 -2.02 34.90 -14.70
CA ALA A 74 -1.82 36.31 -14.39
C ALA A 74 -0.42 36.66 -14.93
N PRO A 75 -0.28 37.69 -15.79
CA PRO A 75 1.00 38.00 -16.42
C PRO A 75 2.03 38.02 -15.33
N ALA A 76 3.14 37.28 -15.50
CA ALA A 76 4.14 37.03 -14.45
C ALA A 76 4.33 38.30 -13.63
N THR A 77 3.60 38.38 -12.52
CA THR A 77 3.63 39.58 -11.71
C THR A 77 5.02 39.55 -11.13
N ALA A 78 5.72 40.68 -11.17
CA ALA A 78 6.97 40.80 -10.42
C ALA A 78 6.72 40.15 -9.05
N PRO A 79 7.62 39.24 -8.59
CA PRO A 79 7.38 38.46 -7.39
C PRO A 79 6.80 39.36 -6.32
N ALA A 80 5.66 38.94 -5.74
CA ALA A 80 4.92 39.76 -4.79
C ALA A 80 5.91 40.45 -3.86
N ALA A 81 5.81 41.78 -3.76
CA ALA A 81 6.75 42.56 -2.97
C ALA A 81 6.86 41.89 -1.60
N VAL A 82 8.09 41.53 -1.23
CA VAL A 82 8.35 40.84 0.05
C VAL A 82 7.65 41.68 1.13
N PRO A 83 6.71 41.09 1.89
CA PRO A 83 5.97 41.85 2.88
C PRO A 83 6.97 42.54 3.82
N VAL A 84 6.69 43.79 4.15
CA VAL A 84 7.54 44.57 5.06
C VAL A 84 7.68 43.76 6.35
N VAL A 85 8.91 43.48 6.75
CA VAL A 85 9.22 42.70 7.94
C VAL A 85 8.49 43.33 9.12
N ASP A 86 7.66 42.55 9.82
CA ASP A 86 6.96 43.02 11.00
C ASP A 86 8.01 43.51 12.03
N PRO A 87 8.01 44.81 12.39
CA PRO A 87 9.08 45.42 13.19
C PRO A 87 9.18 44.83 14.60
N LYS A 88 8.17 44.07 15.05
CA LYS A 88 8.23 43.34 16.32
C LYS A 88 9.20 42.16 16.27
N TYR A 89 9.49 41.62 15.09
CA TYR A 89 10.44 40.54 14.90
C TYR A 89 11.79 41.08 14.46
N LYS A 90 12.86 40.59 15.11
CA LYS A 90 14.25 40.90 14.75
C LYS A 90 14.96 39.61 14.38
N THR A 91 15.78 39.65 13.34
CA THR A 91 16.68 38.54 13.05
C THR A 91 17.74 38.46 14.15
N VAL A 92 17.95 37.25 14.67
CA VAL A 92 19.05 36.99 15.61
C VAL A 92 20.29 36.59 14.83
N LYS A 93 21.49 36.95 15.34
CA LYS A 93 22.75 36.48 14.76
C LYS A 93 22.72 34.96 14.69
N THR A 94 22.88 34.40 13.49
CA THR A 94 22.92 32.94 13.32
C THR A 94 24.12 32.41 14.10
N ARG A 95 23.88 31.44 14.98
CA ARG A 95 24.93 30.75 15.74
C ARG A 95 25.49 29.55 14.98
N ILE A 96 24.98 29.30 13.78
CA ILE A 96 25.29 28.12 12.97
C ILE A 96 26.18 28.57 11.82
N ASP A 97 27.42 28.08 11.81
CA ASP A 97 28.30 28.18 10.66
C ASP A 97 27.87 27.17 9.59
N ARG A 98 27.29 27.68 8.50
CA ARG A 98 26.82 26.85 7.37
C ARG A 98 27.95 26.46 6.42
N SER A 99 29.12 27.09 6.51
CA SER A 99 30.28 26.73 5.68
C SER A 99 30.91 25.40 6.11
N ALA A 100 30.68 24.98 7.36
CA ALA A 100 31.08 23.68 7.90
C ALA A 100 30.28 22.49 7.31
N GLY A 101 29.27 22.75 6.47
CA GLY A 101 28.42 21.71 5.87
C GLY A 101 27.37 21.15 6.83
N VAL A 102 26.73 20.05 6.41
CA VAL A 102 25.75 19.34 7.25
C VAL A 102 26.50 18.62 8.38
N PRO A 103 26.07 18.74 9.65
CA PRO A 103 26.69 18.02 10.75
C PRO A 103 26.76 16.52 10.46
N ALA A 104 27.97 15.94 10.53
CA ALA A 104 28.14 14.50 10.35
C ALA A 104 27.64 13.75 11.59
N THR A 105 26.74 12.78 11.38
CA THR A 105 26.31 11.85 12.43
C THR A 105 27.49 10.96 12.84
N ARG A 106 28.01 11.14 14.06
CA ARG A 106 29.17 10.38 14.57
C ARG A 106 28.79 9.08 15.28
N SER A 107 27.54 8.96 15.69
CA SER A 107 27.01 7.79 16.41
C SER A 107 25.57 7.58 16.01
N PHE A 108 25.19 6.34 15.75
CA PHE A 108 23.80 5.95 15.55
C PHE A 108 23.29 5.32 16.85
N PRO A 109 22.03 5.55 17.23
CA PRO A 109 21.44 4.85 18.36
C PRO A 109 21.48 3.34 18.07
N GLU A 110 21.80 2.55 19.10
CA GLU A 110 21.71 1.10 19.01
C GLU A 110 20.24 0.69 18.89
N LEU A 111 19.90 -0.03 17.82
CA LEU A 111 18.54 -0.52 17.59
C LEU A 111 18.33 -1.78 18.43
N LYS A 112 17.46 -1.67 19.43
CA LYS A 112 17.03 -2.81 20.25
C LYS A 112 15.69 -3.32 19.74
N PHE A 113 15.70 -4.53 19.22
CA PHE A 113 14.48 -5.23 18.83
C PHE A 113 13.96 -6.06 20.02
N PRO A 114 12.62 -6.21 20.17
CA PRO A 114 12.07 -7.17 21.12
C PRO A 114 12.53 -8.59 20.74
N ALA A 115 12.65 -9.46 21.74
CA ALA A 115 12.88 -10.88 21.50
C ALA A 115 11.69 -11.46 20.72
N LEU A 116 11.98 -12.34 19.75
CA LEU A 116 10.94 -13.02 18.99
C LEU A 116 10.62 -14.35 19.65
N GLU A 117 9.38 -14.53 20.06
CA GLU A 117 8.85 -15.81 20.54
C GLU A 117 8.28 -16.61 19.36
N ARG A 118 8.32 -17.94 19.46
CA ARG A 118 7.88 -18.83 18.37
C ARG A 118 7.09 -20.01 18.92
N ALA A 119 6.03 -20.38 18.20
CA ALA A 119 5.23 -21.57 18.47
C ALA A 119 4.73 -22.19 17.16
N THR A 120 4.02 -23.31 17.27
CA THR A 120 3.38 -23.98 16.14
C THR A 120 2.01 -24.48 16.59
N LEU A 121 0.97 -24.17 15.81
CA LEU A 121 -0.38 -24.69 16.04
C LEU A 121 -0.46 -26.19 15.69
N SER A 122 -1.48 -26.90 16.16
CA SER A 122 -1.60 -28.35 15.89
C SER A 122 -1.73 -28.73 14.40
N ASN A 123 -2.16 -27.79 13.54
CA ASN A 123 -2.20 -27.97 12.09
C ASN A 123 -0.89 -27.62 11.36
N GLY A 124 0.16 -27.22 12.07
CA GLY A 124 1.47 -26.89 11.49
C GLY A 124 1.70 -25.41 11.19
N MET A 125 0.71 -24.53 11.36
CA MET A 125 0.90 -23.09 11.20
C MET A 125 1.95 -22.58 12.19
N GLN A 126 2.97 -21.90 11.68
CA GLN A 126 4.02 -21.30 12.52
C GLN A 126 3.54 -19.95 13.07
N VAL A 127 3.74 -19.73 14.37
CA VAL A 127 3.42 -18.46 15.04
C VAL A 127 4.73 -17.78 15.44
N VAL A 128 4.87 -16.50 15.11
CA VAL A 128 5.98 -15.65 15.53
C VAL A 128 5.41 -14.43 16.23
N LEU A 129 5.86 -14.15 17.45
CA LEU A 129 5.36 -13.05 18.25
C LEU A 129 6.49 -12.08 18.63
N ALA A 130 6.20 -10.78 18.54
CA ALA A 130 7.04 -9.70 19.09
C ALA A 130 6.20 -8.83 20.04
N GLU A 131 6.45 -8.94 21.34
CA GLU A 131 5.71 -8.20 22.38
C GLU A 131 5.92 -6.69 22.27
N ARG A 132 4.82 -5.91 22.36
CA ARG A 132 4.82 -4.45 22.43
C ARG A 132 3.62 -3.91 23.21
N HIS A 133 3.85 -3.45 24.45
CA HIS A 133 2.81 -2.95 25.36
C HIS A 133 2.62 -1.42 25.35
N GLU A 134 3.12 -0.71 24.33
CA GLU A 134 3.04 0.76 24.27
C GLU A 134 1.62 1.29 24.07
N THR A 135 0.77 0.50 23.41
CA THR A 135 -0.64 0.80 23.12
C THR A 135 -1.45 -0.49 23.25
N PRO A 136 -2.71 -0.45 23.69
CA PRO A 136 -3.54 -1.64 23.91
C PRO A 136 -4.10 -2.21 22.59
N VAL A 137 -3.21 -2.45 21.62
CA VAL A 137 -3.53 -2.95 20.29
C VAL A 137 -2.66 -4.16 19.96
N VAL A 138 -3.25 -5.15 19.30
CA VAL A 138 -2.57 -6.32 18.77
C VAL A 138 -2.74 -6.35 17.25
N GLN A 139 -1.63 -6.45 16.55
CA GLN A 139 -1.56 -6.70 15.11
C GLN A 139 -1.30 -8.18 14.88
N VAL A 140 -2.11 -8.81 14.04
CA VAL A 140 -1.95 -10.20 13.60
C VAL A 140 -1.90 -10.19 12.07
N SER A 141 -0.90 -10.79 11.45
CA SER A 141 -0.88 -11.04 10.01
C SER A 141 -0.76 -12.53 9.75
N VAL A 142 -1.69 -13.10 8.98
CA VAL A 142 -1.60 -14.46 8.47
C VAL A 142 -1.11 -14.40 7.04
N GLU A 143 0.12 -14.85 6.84
CA GLU A 143 0.86 -14.80 5.58
C GLU A 143 0.85 -16.18 4.92
N PHE A 144 0.37 -16.24 3.68
CA PHE A 144 0.40 -17.41 2.82
C PHE A 144 1.45 -17.22 1.73
N PRO A 145 2.26 -18.24 1.42
CA PRO A 145 3.12 -18.19 0.26
C PRO A 145 2.30 -18.37 -1.01
N GLY A 146 2.80 -17.81 -2.10
CA GLY A 146 2.03 -17.65 -3.32
C GLY A 146 1.26 -16.33 -3.27
N GLY A 147 0.95 -15.80 -4.44
CA GLY A 147 0.27 -14.53 -4.57
C GLY A 147 -0.35 -14.49 -5.95
N TYR A 148 -0.38 -13.35 -6.60
CA TYR A 148 -0.88 -13.31 -7.98
C TYR A 148 0.06 -13.99 -9.00
N ALA A 149 1.28 -14.43 -8.62
CA ALA A 149 2.06 -15.36 -9.44
C ALA A 149 1.37 -16.73 -9.63
N ALA A 150 0.47 -17.11 -8.71
CA ALA A 150 -0.32 -18.33 -8.79
C ALA A 150 -1.41 -18.30 -9.87
N ASP A 151 -1.71 -17.12 -10.43
CA ASP A 151 -2.67 -16.97 -11.53
C ASP A 151 -2.12 -17.48 -12.87
N LEU A 152 -0.83 -17.85 -12.95
CA LEU A 152 -0.23 -18.35 -14.19
C LEU A 152 -0.99 -19.58 -14.71
N GLY A 153 -1.39 -19.53 -15.98
CA GLY A 153 -2.18 -20.60 -16.59
C GLY A 153 -3.65 -20.63 -16.18
N LYS A 154 -4.10 -19.64 -15.40
CA LYS A 154 -5.48 -19.40 -14.98
C LYS A 154 -5.93 -18.00 -15.43
N LYS A 155 -7.07 -17.54 -14.90
CA LYS A 155 -7.58 -16.18 -15.14
C LYS A 155 -6.72 -15.20 -14.34
N LEU A 156 -6.00 -14.31 -15.02
CA LEU A 156 -5.17 -13.31 -14.36
C LEU A 156 -6.02 -12.37 -13.50
N GLY A 157 -5.55 -12.07 -12.29
CA GLY A 157 -6.23 -11.25 -11.29
C GLY A 157 -7.09 -12.06 -10.32
N THR A 158 -7.14 -13.39 -10.43
CA THR A 158 -7.94 -14.25 -9.55
C THR A 158 -7.47 -14.11 -8.11
N ALA A 159 -6.16 -14.13 -7.84
CA ALA A 159 -5.62 -14.05 -6.49
C ALA A 159 -6.09 -12.78 -5.76
N ASN A 160 -5.84 -11.61 -6.32
CA ASN A 160 -6.24 -10.36 -5.68
C ASN A 160 -7.76 -10.19 -5.59
N PHE A 161 -8.51 -10.62 -6.61
CA PHE A 161 -9.96 -10.56 -6.58
C PHE A 161 -10.54 -11.48 -5.48
N ALA A 162 -10.03 -12.71 -5.37
CA ALA A 162 -10.44 -13.65 -4.34
C ALA A 162 -10.09 -13.15 -2.93
N LEU A 163 -8.90 -12.56 -2.75
CA LEU A 163 -8.47 -11.96 -1.48
C LEU A 163 -9.36 -10.78 -1.09
N GLN A 164 -9.65 -9.85 -2.02
CA GLN A 164 -10.54 -8.72 -1.75
C GLN A 164 -11.97 -9.17 -1.41
N MET A 165 -12.40 -10.31 -1.92
CA MET A 165 -13.73 -10.84 -1.61
C MET A 165 -13.82 -11.54 -0.24
N LEU A 166 -12.71 -11.73 0.49
CA LEU A 166 -12.75 -12.44 1.78
C LEU A 166 -13.47 -11.66 2.89
N ASP A 167 -13.40 -10.33 2.86
CA ASP A 167 -14.07 -9.44 3.82
C ASP A 167 -15.36 -8.80 3.28
N ASP A 168 -15.78 -9.15 2.06
CA ASP A 168 -17.10 -8.83 1.49
C ASP A 168 -18.18 -9.85 1.91
N GLY A 169 -18.04 -10.39 3.13
CA GLY A 169 -18.96 -11.35 3.74
C GLY A 169 -18.28 -12.67 4.09
N ALA A 170 -18.42 -13.07 5.35
CA ALA A 170 -17.77 -14.26 5.89
C ALA A 170 -18.53 -14.83 7.08
N GLY A 171 -18.44 -16.14 7.24
CA GLY A 171 -19.15 -16.86 8.30
C GLY A 171 -20.65 -16.66 8.20
N ASP A 172 -21.24 -16.07 9.23
CA ASP A 172 -22.69 -15.83 9.32
C ASP A 172 -23.05 -14.37 8.97
N TYR A 173 -22.07 -13.56 8.56
CA TYR A 173 -22.23 -12.13 8.28
C TYR A 173 -22.27 -11.83 6.79
N GLY A 174 -23.23 -11.01 6.36
CA GLY A 174 -23.13 -10.28 5.09
C GLY A 174 -22.05 -9.20 5.14
N ALA A 175 -21.68 -8.63 3.99
CA ALA A 175 -20.60 -7.63 3.89
C ALA A 175 -20.80 -6.43 4.86
N LEU A 176 -22.01 -5.86 4.88
CA LEU A 176 -22.32 -4.72 5.76
C LEU A 176 -22.34 -5.09 7.25
N GLU A 177 -22.80 -6.30 7.58
CA GLU A 177 -22.84 -6.78 8.96
C GLU A 177 -21.44 -7.09 9.48
N LEU A 178 -20.57 -7.64 8.62
CA LEU A 178 -19.17 -7.88 8.94
C LEU A 178 -18.43 -6.56 9.18
N ALA A 179 -18.65 -5.55 8.33
CA ALA A 179 -18.09 -4.21 8.51
C ALA A 179 -18.58 -3.57 9.82
N ALA A 180 -19.89 -3.60 10.09
CA ALA A 180 -20.44 -3.08 11.35
C ALA A 180 -19.87 -3.81 12.58
N ARG A 181 -19.68 -5.14 12.48
CA ARG A 181 -19.10 -5.93 13.58
C ARG A 181 -17.62 -5.61 13.80
N GLN A 182 -16.85 -5.30 12.75
CA GLN A 182 -15.48 -4.79 12.87
C GLN A 182 -15.46 -3.44 13.60
N GLU A 183 -16.34 -2.50 13.22
CA GLU A 183 -16.48 -1.19 13.85
C GLU A 183 -16.84 -1.30 15.34
N ASP A 184 -17.82 -2.14 15.69
CA ASP A 184 -18.25 -2.39 17.08
C ASP A 184 -17.11 -2.91 17.98
N LEU A 185 -16.18 -3.66 17.40
CA LEU A 185 -15.03 -4.22 18.12
C LEU A 185 -13.82 -3.28 18.11
N GLY A 186 -13.86 -2.17 17.38
CA GLY A 186 -12.67 -1.35 17.12
C GLY A 186 -11.58 -2.14 16.38
N ALA A 187 -11.99 -3.09 15.54
CA ALA A 187 -11.12 -3.96 14.79
C ALA A 187 -11.07 -3.55 13.32
N GLN A 188 -9.95 -3.85 12.66
CA GLN A 188 -9.79 -3.65 11.22
C GLN A 188 -9.15 -4.88 10.62
N ILE A 189 -9.79 -5.45 9.61
CA ILE A 189 -9.24 -6.51 8.77
C ILE A 189 -8.76 -5.88 7.45
N ALA A 190 -7.60 -6.34 6.98
CA ALA A 190 -7.06 -5.95 5.69
C ALA A 190 -6.61 -7.20 4.93
N VAL A 191 -6.94 -7.27 3.65
CA VAL A 191 -6.67 -8.39 2.77
C VAL A 191 -5.84 -7.94 1.57
N GLY A 192 -4.97 -8.81 1.05
CA GLY A 192 -4.24 -8.50 -0.17
C GLY A 192 -3.33 -9.61 -0.65
N ALA A 193 -2.95 -9.55 -1.92
CA ALA A 193 -1.91 -10.40 -2.49
C ALA A 193 -0.83 -9.59 -3.20
N GLY A 194 0.42 -9.84 -2.81
CA GLY A 194 1.60 -9.48 -3.58
C GLY A 194 1.90 -10.51 -4.66
N LEU A 195 3.09 -10.40 -5.27
CA LEU A 195 3.52 -11.32 -6.31
C LEU A 195 3.74 -12.73 -5.74
N ASP A 196 4.40 -12.82 -4.57
CA ASP A 196 4.85 -14.06 -3.94
C ASP A 196 4.12 -14.42 -2.64
N SER A 197 3.26 -13.55 -2.14
CA SER A 197 2.55 -13.75 -0.88
C SER A 197 1.11 -13.23 -0.94
N ALA A 198 0.26 -13.77 -0.10
CA ALA A 198 -1.07 -13.25 0.22
C ALA A 198 -1.19 -13.12 1.74
N SER A 199 -1.88 -12.10 2.21
CA SER A 199 -1.99 -11.79 3.63
C SER A 199 -3.42 -11.45 4.02
N VAL A 200 -3.83 -11.93 5.19
CA VAL A 200 -4.99 -11.39 5.91
C VAL A 200 -4.50 -10.87 7.25
N ALA A 201 -4.58 -9.55 7.42
CA ALA A 201 -4.12 -8.84 8.60
C ALA A 201 -5.32 -8.38 9.45
N LEU A 202 -5.12 -8.35 10.75
CA LEU A 202 -6.05 -7.87 11.77
C LEU A 202 -5.34 -6.89 12.69
N SER A 203 -5.91 -5.71 12.88
CA SER A 203 -5.62 -4.80 13.98
C SER A 203 -6.79 -4.86 14.96
N ALA A 204 -6.54 -5.18 16.23
CA ALA A 204 -7.59 -5.31 17.24
C ALA A 204 -7.20 -4.66 18.57
N LEU A 205 -8.18 -4.14 19.31
CA LEU A 205 -8.00 -3.75 20.71
C LEU A 205 -7.74 -5.00 21.56
N SER A 206 -6.86 -4.89 22.55
CA SER A 206 -6.38 -6.06 23.32
C SER A 206 -7.47 -6.73 24.14
N ASP A 207 -8.46 -5.95 24.59
CA ASP A 207 -9.64 -6.42 25.33
C ASP A 207 -10.75 -6.99 24.43
N LYS A 208 -10.67 -6.78 23.11
CA LYS A 208 -11.56 -7.34 22.07
C LYS A 208 -10.91 -8.41 21.22
N LEU A 209 -9.67 -8.76 21.52
CA LEU A 209 -8.87 -9.68 20.74
C LEU A 209 -9.54 -11.04 20.49
N PRO A 210 -10.18 -11.70 21.48
CA PRO A 210 -10.87 -12.97 21.23
C PRO A 210 -11.95 -12.86 20.15
N GLU A 211 -12.86 -11.89 20.26
CA GLU A 211 -13.95 -11.67 19.31
C GLU A 211 -13.44 -11.21 17.93
N SER A 212 -12.38 -10.41 17.90
CA SER A 212 -11.74 -9.99 16.64
C SER A 212 -11.05 -11.17 15.93
N LEU A 213 -10.48 -12.11 16.68
CA LEU A 213 -9.93 -13.34 16.10
C LEU A 213 -11.03 -14.26 15.57
N ASP A 214 -12.24 -14.24 16.12
CA ASP A 214 -13.39 -14.95 15.53
C ASP A 214 -13.68 -14.44 14.12
N LEU A 215 -13.71 -13.11 13.93
CA LEU A 215 -13.89 -12.51 12.60
C LEU A 215 -12.75 -12.87 11.65
N LEU A 216 -11.50 -12.78 12.11
CA LEU A 216 -10.34 -13.17 11.30
C LEU A 216 -10.44 -14.64 10.84
N ALA A 217 -10.87 -15.53 11.72
CA ALA A 217 -11.04 -16.94 11.40
C ALA A 217 -12.16 -17.16 10.37
N ASP A 218 -13.27 -16.42 10.47
CA ASP A 218 -14.35 -16.47 9.49
C ASP A 218 -13.91 -15.97 8.12
N VAL A 219 -13.24 -14.81 8.06
CA VAL A 219 -12.67 -14.25 6.81
C VAL A 219 -11.70 -15.24 6.16
N LEU A 220 -10.84 -15.87 6.96
CA LEU A 220 -9.86 -16.85 6.48
C LEU A 220 -10.49 -18.16 5.99
N ARG A 221 -11.52 -18.66 6.68
CA ARG A 221 -11.97 -20.06 6.51
C ARG A 221 -13.34 -20.20 5.85
N ARG A 222 -14.20 -19.20 5.98
CA ARG A 222 -15.61 -19.24 5.58
C ARG A 222 -16.03 -18.00 4.77
N PRO A 223 -15.27 -17.52 3.77
CA PRO A 223 -15.73 -16.44 2.91
C PRO A 223 -16.97 -16.86 2.10
N THR A 224 -17.94 -15.97 1.98
CA THR A 224 -19.24 -16.28 1.36
C THR A 224 -19.15 -16.31 -0.17
N PHE A 225 -18.36 -15.40 -0.76
CA PHE A 225 -18.31 -15.14 -2.20
C PHE A 225 -19.73 -14.95 -2.79
N ALA A 226 -20.49 -14.01 -2.21
CA ALA A 226 -21.87 -13.75 -2.62
C ALA A 226 -21.93 -13.23 -4.07
N PRO A 227 -22.82 -13.76 -4.95
CA PRO A 227 -22.88 -13.35 -6.35
C PRO A 227 -23.06 -11.84 -6.57
N GLU A 228 -23.90 -11.20 -5.76
CA GLU A 228 -24.17 -9.76 -5.80
C GLU A 228 -22.93 -8.93 -5.46
N GLU A 229 -22.13 -9.36 -4.48
CA GLU A 229 -20.88 -8.70 -4.10
C GLU A 229 -19.81 -8.91 -5.18
N ILE A 230 -19.72 -10.10 -5.77
CA ILE A 230 -18.82 -10.37 -6.90
C ILE A 230 -19.09 -9.40 -8.05
N GLU A 231 -20.35 -9.20 -8.43
CA GLU A 231 -20.68 -8.29 -9.54
C GLU A 231 -20.42 -6.81 -9.17
N ARG A 232 -20.67 -6.41 -7.92
CA ARG A 232 -20.33 -5.07 -7.43
C ARG A 232 -18.82 -4.82 -7.52
N VAL A 233 -18.02 -5.75 -6.99
CA VAL A 233 -16.55 -5.66 -7.02
C VAL A 233 -16.05 -5.70 -8.45
N ARG A 234 -16.57 -6.58 -9.31
CA ARG A 234 -16.20 -6.70 -10.73
C ARG A 234 -16.31 -5.39 -11.48
N ALA A 235 -17.42 -4.67 -11.29
CA ALA A 235 -17.63 -3.37 -11.94
C ALA A 235 -16.54 -2.36 -11.54
N THR A 236 -16.24 -2.24 -10.24
CA THR A 236 -15.20 -1.33 -9.74
C THR A 236 -13.80 -1.78 -10.18
N TRP A 237 -13.54 -3.09 -10.23
CA TRP A 237 -12.26 -3.67 -10.64
C TRP A 237 -11.95 -3.39 -12.10
N ILE A 238 -12.93 -3.57 -13.00
CA ILE A 238 -12.78 -3.27 -14.43
C ILE A 238 -12.54 -1.78 -14.65
N ALA A 239 -13.22 -0.91 -13.91
CA ALA A 239 -12.96 0.53 -13.94
C ALA A 239 -11.53 0.86 -13.44
N GLY A 240 -11.08 0.19 -12.38
CA GLY A 240 -9.71 0.27 -11.88
C GLY A 240 -8.67 -0.11 -12.94
N ILE A 241 -8.85 -1.23 -13.64
CA ILE A 241 -7.95 -1.64 -14.74
C ILE A 241 -7.91 -0.59 -15.85
N LYS A 242 -9.05 0.00 -16.22
CA LYS A 242 -9.09 1.09 -17.21
C LYS A 242 -8.32 2.32 -16.73
N GLN A 243 -8.47 2.68 -15.46
CA GLN A 243 -7.72 3.78 -14.85
C GLN A 243 -6.21 3.50 -14.79
N GLU A 244 -5.82 2.25 -14.48
CA GLU A 244 -4.42 1.83 -14.48
C GLU A 244 -3.78 2.01 -15.87
N LYS A 245 -4.51 1.68 -16.94
CA LYS A 245 -4.05 1.86 -18.33
C LYS A 245 -3.93 3.34 -18.73
N ALA A 246 -4.76 4.21 -18.16
CA ALA A 246 -4.76 5.64 -18.47
C ALA A 246 -3.65 6.41 -17.72
N ARG A 247 -3.10 5.87 -16.62
CA ARG A 247 -2.06 6.52 -15.82
C ARG A 247 -0.68 5.97 -16.19
N PRO A 248 0.31 6.81 -16.58
CA PRO A 248 1.60 6.35 -17.08
C PRO A 248 2.34 5.34 -16.19
N GLN A 249 2.37 5.57 -14.88
CA GLN A 249 3.05 4.70 -13.92
C GLN A 249 2.45 3.29 -13.87
N THR A 250 1.14 3.19 -13.68
CA THR A 250 0.46 1.90 -13.63
C THR A 250 0.41 1.23 -15.00
N ALA A 251 0.34 1.99 -16.10
CA ALA A 251 0.47 1.43 -17.44
C ALA A 251 1.83 0.74 -17.63
N ALA A 252 2.92 1.35 -17.17
CA ALA A 252 4.24 0.73 -17.16
C ALA A 252 4.28 -0.54 -16.30
N MET A 253 3.70 -0.53 -15.10
CA MET A 253 3.60 -1.72 -14.23
C MET A 253 2.82 -2.89 -14.87
N ARG A 254 1.93 -2.61 -15.82
CA ARG A 254 1.18 -3.64 -16.56
C ARG A 254 1.94 -4.17 -17.78
N ILE A 255 2.75 -3.33 -18.43
CA ILE A 255 3.45 -3.65 -19.68
C ILE A 255 4.82 -4.28 -19.41
N MET A 256 5.55 -3.80 -18.40
CA MET A 256 6.92 -4.24 -18.10
C MET A 256 7.08 -5.73 -17.72
N PRO A 257 6.18 -6.37 -16.96
CA PRO A 257 6.39 -7.74 -16.50
C PRO A 257 6.70 -8.75 -17.62
N PRO A 258 5.90 -8.88 -18.70
CA PRO A 258 6.23 -9.78 -19.81
C PRO A 258 7.47 -9.34 -20.60
N LEU A 259 7.83 -8.06 -20.60
CA LEU A 259 9.04 -7.57 -21.26
C LEU A 259 10.31 -7.96 -20.50
N LEU A 260 10.23 -7.98 -19.17
CA LEU A 260 11.32 -8.36 -18.27
C LEU A 260 11.48 -9.88 -18.17
N TYR A 261 10.39 -10.59 -17.90
CA TYR A 261 10.44 -12.03 -17.58
C TYR A 261 10.18 -12.95 -18.77
N GLY A 262 9.60 -12.43 -19.85
CA GLY A 262 9.17 -13.21 -21.01
C GLY A 262 7.79 -13.86 -20.84
N PRO A 263 7.11 -14.20 -21.95
CA PRO A 263 5.79 -14.80 -21.90
C PRO A 263 5.81 -16.17 -21.20
N GLY A 264 4.77 -16.44 -20.39
CA GLY A 264 4.63 -17.72 -19.68
C GLY A 264 5.42 -17.85 -18.37
N HIS A 265 6.17 -16.83 -17.97
CA HIS A 265 6.84 -16.78 -16.67
C HIS A 265 5.84 -16.43 -15.54
N PRO A 266 5.92 -17.02 -14.32
CA PRO A 266 5.02 -16.69 -13.20
C PRO A 266 5.00 -15.20 -12.82
N TYR A 267 6.11 -14.50 -13.02
CA TYR A 267 6.24 -13.05 -12.81
C TYR A 267 5.94 -12.19 -14.03
N ALA A 268 5.49 -12.76 -15.16
CA ALA A 268 5.09 -12.01 -16.35
C ALA A 268 3.63 -11.50 -16.30
N ILE A 269 3.06 -11.44 -15.09
CA ILE A 269 1.70 -10.98 -14.80
C ILE A 269 1.78 -9.48 -14.45
N PRO A 270 0.78 -8.65 -14.84
CA PRO A 270 0.75 -7.24 -14.45
C PRO A 270 1.12 -7.02 -12.98
N PHE A 271 2.09 -6.17 -12.68
CA PHE A 271 2.54 -5.94 -11.28
C PHE A 271 1.51 -5.22 -10.42
N THR A 272 0.44 -4.70 -11.02
CA THR A 272 -0.72 -4.24 -10.27
C THR A 272 -1.53 -5.40 -9.68
N GLY A 273 -1.29 -6.64 -10.14
CA GLY A 273 -1.97 -7.85 -9.67
C GLY A 273 -3.46 -7.89 -10.03
N SER A 274 -3.98 -6.91 -10.77
CA SER A 274 -5.40 -6.77 -11.10
C SER A 274 -5.83 -7.60 -12.31
N GLY A 275 -4.90 -8.27 -12.99
CA GLY A 275 -5.21 -9.12 -14.14
C GLY A 275 -5.57 -8.35 -15.40
N THR A 276 -6.51 -8.87 -16.19
CA THR A 276 -6.98 -8.24 -17.43
C THR A 276 -8.50 -8.09 -17.42
N GLU A 277 -9.04 -7.11 -18.15
CA GLU A 277 -10.49 -6.92 -18.26
C GLU A 277 -11.21 -8.19 -18.72
N ALA A 278 -10.64 -8.94 -19.67
CA ALA A 278 -11.23 -10.19 -20.15
C ALA A 278 -11.17 -11.32 -19.11
N SER A 279 -10.07 -11.44 -18.37
CA SER A 279 -9.93 -12.40 -17.28
C SER A 279 -10.93 -12.10 -16.16
N ILE A 280 -11.02 -10.83 -15.74
CA ILE A 280 -11.95 -10.40 -14.70
C ILE A 280 -13.40 -10.49 -15.18
N ALA A 281 -13.73 -10.15 -16.43
CA ALA A 281 -15.10 -10.28 -16.94
C ALA A 281 -15.59 -11.74 -16.99
N SER A 282 -14.69 -12.71 -17.14
CA SER A 282 -15.03 -14.14 -17.21
C SER A 282 -14.87 -14.88 -15.89
N LEU A 283 -14.39 -14.21 -14.83
CA LEU A 283 -14.13 -14.81 -13.52
C LEU A 283 -15.43 -15.25 -12.84
N THR A 284 -15.52 -16.51 -12.38
CA THR A 284 -16.71 -17.07 -11.75
C THR A 284 -16.50 -17.22 -10.24
N ARG A 285 -17.60 -17.40 -9.49
CA ARG A 285 -17.54 -17.74 -8.07
C ARG A 285 -16.72 -19.01 -7.82
N ASP A 286 -16.86 -20.02 -8.67
CA ASP A 286 -16.13 -21.28 -8.55
C ASP A 286 -14.62 -21.08 -8.69
N ASP A 287 -14.18 -20.13 -9.52
CA ASP A 287 -12.75 -19.78 -9.60
C ASP A 287 -12.24 -19.20 -8.27
N LEU A 288 -13.05 -18.38 -7.58
CA LEU A 288 -12.68 -17.78 -6.29
C LEU A 288 -12.64 -18.82 -5.17
N VAL A 289 -13.64 -19.70 -5.11
CA VAL A 289 -13.68 -20.81 -4.16
C VAL A 289 -12.51 -21.77 -4.40
N ALA A 290 -12.23 -22.08 -5.66
CA ALA A 290 -11.08 -22.91 -6.02
C ALA A 290 -9.77 -22.22 -5.66
N PHE A 291 -9.63 -20.91 -5.87
CA PHE A 291 -8.44 -20.17 -5.47
C PHE A 291 -8.22 -20.24 -3.95
N HIS A 292 -9.28 -19.99 -3.17
CA HIS A 292 -9.25 -20.05 -1.71
C HIS A 292 -8.74 -21.42 -1.21
N GLY A 293 -9.37 -22.51 -1.66
CA GLY A 293 -8.95 -23.86 -1.26
C GLY A 293 -7.56 -24.24 -1.75
N ASN A 294 -7.16 -23.79 -2.94
CA ASN A 294 -5.87 -24.13 -3.53
C ASN A 294 -4.70 -23.36 -2.94
N TRP A 295 -4.90 -22.14 -2.44
CA TRP A 295 -3.77 -21.24 -2.14
C TRP A 295 -3.75 -20.70 -0.71
N LEU A 296 -4.86 -20.66 0.01
CA LEU A 296 -4.87 -20.38 1.46
C LEU A 296 -4.60 -21.68 2.24
N GLN A 297 -3.38 -22.18 2.10
CA GLN A 297 -2.93 -23.45 2.68
C GLN A 297 -2.37 -23.22 4.11
N PRO A 298 -3.09 -23.60 5.19
CA PRO A 298 -2.63 -23.36 6.57
C PRO A 298 -1.28 -24.02 6.90
N ASP A 299 -1.00 -25.22 6.39
CA ASP A 299 0.27 -25.92 6.65
C ASP A 299 1.52 -25.19 6.10
N LYS A 300 1.32 -24.23 5.18
CA LYS A 300 2.39 -23.38 4.62
C LYS A 300 2.34 -21.94 5.14
N ALA A 301 1.33 -21.59 5.93
CA ALA A 301 1.11 -20.24 6.40
C ALA A 301 1.96 -19.90 7.63
N ARG A 302 2.21 -18.60 7.82
CA ARG A 302 2.85 -18.04 9.01
C ARG A 302 1.96 -16.98 9.64
N ILE A 303 1.80 -17.05 10.95
CA ILE A 303 1.10 -16.04 11.75
C ILE A 303 2.13 -15.17 12.43
N VAL A 304 2.12 -13.87 12.14
CA VAL A 304 2.97 -12.87 12.80
C VAL A 304 2.11 -12.05 13.74
N VAL A 305 2.47 -11.99 15.02
CA VAL A 305 1.75 -11.25 16.06
C VAL A 305 2.66 -10.17 16.63
N VAL A 306 2.17 -8.93 16.71
CA VAL A 306 2.89 -7.81 17.33
C VAL A 306 1.93 -6.96 18.14
N GLY A 307 2.20 -6.73 19.42
CA GLY A 307 1.37 -5.84 20.23
C GLY A 307 1.24 -6.25 21.68
N ASP A 308 0.18 -5.75 22.31
CA ASP A 308 -0.10 -5.90 23.74
C ASP A 308 -0.73 -7.27 24.05
N THR A 309 0.06 -8.33 23.83
CA THR A 309 -0.29 -9.71 24.16
C THR A 309 0.97 -10.55 24.33
N ARG A 310 0.83 -11.70 24.99
CA ARG A 310 1.90 -12.68 25.20
C ARG A 310 1.62 -13.97 24.45
N LEU A 311 2.67 -14.74 24.15
CA LEU A 311 2.53 -16.02 23.47
C LEU A 311 1.59 -16.98 24.21
N GLU A 312 1.68 -17.04 25.54
CA GLU A 312 0.83 -17.84 26.42
C GLU A 312 -0.66 -17.47 26.38
N GLN A 313 -0.99 -16.23 26.01
CA GLN A 313 -2.37 -15.73 25.91
C GLN A 313 -2.95 -15.95 24.50
N ILE A 314 -2.15 -15.64 23.47
CA ILE A 314 -2.64 -15.67 22.09
C ILE A 314 -2.68 -17.07 21.49
N LEU A 315 -1.73 -17.94 21.87
CA LEU A 315 -1.59 -19.26 21.27
C LEU A 315 -2.85 -20.13 21.46
N PRO A 316 -3.48 -20.22 22.64
CA PRO A 316 -4.73 -20.95 22.81
C PRO A 316 -5.90 -20.37 21.98
N LEU A 317 -5.95 -19.04 21.81
CA LEU A 317 -7.00 -18.38 21.02
C LEU A 317 -6.86 -18.70 19.53
N LEU A 318 -5.63 -18.70 19.02
CA LEU A 318 -5.33 -19.10 17.64
C LEU A 318 -5.58 -20.59 17.43
N GLU A 319 -5.20 -21.43 18.39
CA GLU A 319 -5.41 -22.88 18.34
C GLU A 319 -6.90 -23.23 18.23
N GLN A 320 -7.74 -22.61 19.07
CA GLN A 320 -9.18 -22.78 19.05
C GLN A 320 -9.81 -22.47 17.69
N ARG A 321 -9.27 -21.47 16.98
CA ARG A 321 -9.86 -20.91 15.76
C ARG A 321 -9.25 -21.45 14.47
N LEU A 322 -7.97 -21.80 14.47
CA LEU A 322 -7.21 -22.17 13.28
C LEU A 322 -6.61 -23.57 13.38
N GLY A 323 -6.43 -24.14 14.58
CA GLY A 323 -5.75 -25.43 14.77
C GLY A 323 -6.44 -26.63 14.11
N SER A 324 -7.73 -26.53 13.79
CA SER A 324 -8.46 -27.56 13.03
C SER A 324 -8.52 -27.31 11.52
N TRP A 325 -8.00 -26.17 11.04
CA TRP A 325 -8.02 -25.83 9.61
C TRP A 325 -6.97 -26.63 8.86
N LYS A 326 -7.39 -27.29 7.77
CA LYS A 326 -6.56 -28.21 6.98
C LYS A 326 -6.41 -27.74 5.55
N THR A 327 -5.20 -27.92 5.03
CA THR A 327 -4.91 -27.80 3.60
C THR A 327 -5.57 -28.96 2.85
N PRO A 328 -6.31 -28.71 1.75
CA PRO A 328 -6.83 -29.77 0.89
C PRO A 328 -5.71 -30.68 0.37
N ALA A 329 -5.96 -31.99 0.31
CA ALA A 329 -4.94 -32.98 -0.06
C ALA A 329 -4.44 -32.82 -1.51
N ASP A 330 -5.27 -32.24 -2.37
CA ASP A 330 -5.02 -31.95 -3.78
C ASP A 330 -4.58 -30.50 -4.04
N ALA A 331 -4.30 -29.73 -2.98
CA ALA A 331 -3.83 -28.36 -3.13
C ALA A 331 -2.50 -28.31 -3.93
N PRO A 332 -2.37 -27.36 -4.89
CA PRO A 332 -1.20 -27.29 -5.75
C PRO A 332 0.08 -26.96 -4.98
N ALA A 333 1.21 -27.36 -5.55
CA ALA A 333 2.51 -26.85 -5.16
C ALA A 333 2.69 -25.40 -5.62
N LEU A 334 3.55 -24.65 -4.92
CA LEU A 334 3.92 -23.30 -5.36
C LEU A 334 4.56 -23.36 -6.75
N PRO A 335 4.25 -22.40 -7.65
CA PRO A 335 4.90 -22.36 -8.96
C PRO A 335 6.41 -22.28 -8.84
N ALA A 336 7.14 -23.05 -9.64
CA ALA A 336 8.57 -22.87 -9.78
C ALA A 336 8.85 -21.51 -10.44
N ILE A 337 9.83 -20.77 -9.94
CA ILE A 337 10.22 -19.46 -10.47
C ILE A 337 11.56 -19.64 -11.20
N PRO A 338 11.56 -19.86 -12.54
CA PRO A 338 12.79 -20.08 -13.27
C PRO A 338 13.63 -18.80 -13.36
N ALA A 339 14.95 -18.95 -13.46
CA ALA A 339 15.83 -17.83 -13.74
C ALA A 339 15.66 -17.38 -15.21
N VAL A 340 15.66 -16.08 -15.43
CA VAL A 340 15.61 -15.44 -16.74
C VAL A 340 17.01 -14.97 -17.12
N ALA A 341 17.46 -15.35 -18.31
CA ALA A 341 18.74 -14.93 -18.85
C ALA A 341 18.76 -13.42 -19.11
N ALA A 342 19.92 -12.79 -18.91
CA ALA A 342 20.11 -11.38 -19.24
C ALA A 342 19.85 -11.14 -20.74
N PRO A 343 19.20 -10.02 -21.12
CA PRO A 343 18.99 -9.71 -22.52
C PRO A 343 20.34 -9.46 -23.22
N ALA A 344 20.48 -9.96 -24.45
CA ALA A 344 21.71 -9.80 -25.23
C ALA A 344 21.99 -8.33 -25.64
N ALA A 345 20.94 -7.50 -25.69
CA ALA A 345 21.01 -6.08 -26.02
C ALA A 345 19.90 -5.29 -25.31
N SER A 346 20.13 -4.00 -25.11
CA SER A 346 19.10 -3.07 -24.64
C SER A 346 17.96 -2.97 -25.65
N ARG A 347 16.73 -2.88 -25.14
CA ARG A 347 15.50 -2.73 -25.95
C ARG A 347 14.78 -1.47 -25.51
N VAL A 348 14.22 -0.74 -26.47
CA VAL A 348 13.42 0.47 -26.23
C VAL A 348 12.01 0.23 -26.72
N TYR A 349 11.02 0.49 -25.87
CA TYR A 349 9.60 0.40 -26.19
C TYR A 349 9.00 1.80 -26.09
N LEU A 350 8.31 2.24 -27.15
CA LEU A 350 7.61 3.51 -27.17
C LEU A 350 6.11 3.25 -27.01
N VAL A 351 5.53 3.81 -25.95
CA VAL A 351 4.09 3.74 -25.68
C VAL A 351 3.51 5.12 -25.95
N ASN A 352 2.66 5.22 -26.96
CA ASN A 352 1.99 6.48 -27.27
C ASN A 352 0.90 6.76 -26.23
N GLN A 353 1.01 7.89 -25.53
CA GLN A 353 0.03 8.37 -24.56
C GLN A 353 -0.45 9.76 -24.98
N PRO A 354 -1.47 9.86 -25.85
CA PRO A 354 -2.00 11.15 -26.31
C PRO A 354 -2.40 12.05 -25.14
N GLY A 355 -2.02 13.33 -25.20
CA GLY A 355 -2.35 14.33 -24.17
C GLY A 355 -1.48 14.30 -22.91
N ALA A 356 -0.45 13.44 -22.84
CA ALA A 356 0.52 13.46 -21.75
C ALA A 356 1.32 14.78 -21.75
N THR A 357 1.39 15.45 -20.59
CA THR A 357 2.11 16.72 -20.43
C THR A 357 3.63 16.53 -20.27
N GLN A 358 4.07 15.30 -20.00
CA GLN A 358 5.47 14.93 -19.78
C GLN A 358 5.75 13.54 -20.37
N SER A 359 6.99 13.33 -20.82
CA SER A 359 7.49 12.02 -21.20
C SER A 359 7.85 11.23 -19.95
N ASN A 360 7.21 10.07 -19.76
CA ASN A 360 7.51 9.19 -18.63
C ASN A 360 8.51 8.12 -19.07
N VAL A 361 9.72 8.16 -18.51
CA VAL A 361 10.80 7.22 -18.84
C VAL A 361 10.91 6.17 -17.76
N TYR A 362 10.91 4.90 -18.16
CA TYR A 362 11.12 3.75 -17.28
C TYR A 362 12.25 2.90 -17.82
N VAL A 363 13.24 2.61 -16.98
CA VAL A 363 14.30 1.63 -17.23
C VAL A 363 14.03 0.45 -16.31
N GLY A 364 14.00 -0.77 -16.85
CA GLY A 364 13.79 -1.98 -16.08
C GLY A 364 14.87 -3.02 -16.33
N GLN A 365 15.31 -3.68 -15.26
CA GLN A 365 16.25 -4.80 -15.31
C GLN A 365 15.91 -5.84 -14.24
N LEU A 366 16.23 -7.10 -14.50
CA LEU A 366 16.17 -8.14 -13.48
C LEU A 366 17.48 -8.20 -12.69
N VAL A 367 17.37 -8.13 -11.37
CA VAL A 367 18.48 -8.25 -10.43
C VAL A 367 18.31 -9.52 -9.57
N PRO A 368 19.32 -9.96 -8.81
CA PRO A 368 19.21 -11.15 -7.96
C PRO A 368 18.03 -11.09 -6.98
N SER A 369 17.62 -12.27 -6.50
CA SER A 369 16.53 -12.42 -5.53
C SER A 369 16.78 -11.65 -4.24
N THR A 370 15.70 -11.35 -3.50
CA THR A 370 15.79 -10.79 -2.13
C THR A 370 16.54 -11.72 -1.18
N SER A 371 16.57 -13.02 -1.49
CA SER A 371 17.30 -14.02 -0.70
C SER A 371 18.78 -14.12 -1.09
N ASP A 372 19.23 -13.37 -2.10
CA ASP A 372 20.65 -13.34 -2.47
C ASP A 372 21.48 -12.67 -1.37
N ALA A 373 22.67 -13.22 -1.10
CA ALA A 373 23.57 -12.71 -0.06
C ALA A 373 24.01 -11.26 -0.30
N GLY A 374 24.05 -10.81 -1.56
CA GLY A 374 24.39 -9.44 -1.94
C GLY A 374 23.23 -8.44 -1.91
N THR A 375 22.04 -8.84 -1.45
CA THR A 375 20.84 -7.99 -1.45
C THR A 375 21.05 -6.67 -0.70
N ILE A 376 21.69 -6.72 0.47
CA ILE A 376 21.94 -5.53 1.30
C ILE A 376 22.91 -4.58 0.59
N ASP A 377 23.98 -5.12 -0.01
CA ASP A 377 24.96 -4.33 -0.77
C ASP A 377 24.32 -3.67 -2.00
N PHE A 378 23.46 -4.41 -2.69
CA PHE A 378 22.68 -3.89 -3.81
C PHE A 378 21.75 -2.74 -3.38
N ASP A 379 20.97 -2.93 -2.30
CA ASP A 379 20.01 -1.93 -1.84
C ASP A 379 20.74 -0.65 -1.38
N PHE A 380 21.91 -0.79 -0.74
CA PHE A 380 22.77 0.36 -0.39
C PHE A 380 23.28 1.09 -1.64
N ALA A 381 23.80 0.36 -2.63
CA ALA A 381 24.25 0.95 -3.89
C ALA A 381 23.10 1.64 -4.65
N ASN A 382 21.91 1.05 -4.65
CA ASN A 382 20.71 1.65 -5.23
C ASN A 382 20.30 2.93 -4.48
N GLY A 383 20.42 2.97 -3.15
CA GLY A 383 20.19 4.17 -2.34
C GLY A 383 21.01 5.37 -2.85
N VAL A 384 22.29 5.15 -3.15
CA VAL A 384 23.18 6.18 -3.73
C VAL A 384 22.76 6.55 -5.16
N LEU A 385 22.36 5.56 -5.98
CA LEU A 385 21.99 5.78 -7.37
C LEU A 385 20.67 6.58 -7.51
N GLY A 386 19.60 6.11 -6.91
CA GLY A 386 18.25 6.66 -7.09
C GLY A 386 17.25 6.39 -5.95
N GLY A 387 17.65 5.72 -4.87
CA GLY A 387 16.73 5.33 -3.79
C GLY A 387 16.35 6.46 -2.82
N GLU A 388 17.14 7.54 -2.79
CA GLU A 388 16.96 8.66 -1.86
C GLU A 388 16.72 9.99 -2.58
N PHE A 389 16.20 10.98 -1.86
CA PHE A 389 15.98 12.33 -2.43
C PHE A 389 17.29 13.00 -2.90
N THR A 390 18.39 12.78 -2.18
CA THR A 390 19.72 13.32 -2.52
C THR A 390 20.55 12.36 -3.40
N SER A 391 19.92 11.33 -3.97
CA SER A 391 20.58 10.37 -4.84
C SER A 391 21.10 11.00 -6.14
N ARG A 392 21.98 10.29 -6.85
CA ARG A 392 22.61 10.78 -8.09
C ARG A 392 21.61 11.07 -9.20
N LEU A 393 20.61 10.20 -9.40
CA LEU A 393 19.57 10.39 -10.42
C LEU A 393 18.77 11.66 -10.15
N ASN A 394 18.30 11.85 -8.93
CA ASN A 394 17.52 13.04 -8.58
C ASN A 394 18.38 14.31 -8.62
N SER A 395 19.60 14.27 -8.07
CA SER A 395 20.53 15.42 -8.12
C SER A 395 20.85 15.84 -9.56
N ASN A 396 20.98 14.90 -10.49
CA ASN A 396 21.25 15.24 -11.89
C ASN A 396 20.00 15.75 -12.63
N LEU A 397 18.90 14.99 -12.60
CA LEU A 397 17.74 15.28 -13.44
C LEU A 397 16.85 16.40 -12.90
N ARG A 398 16.74 16.51 -11.57
CA ARG A 398 15.92 17.52 -10.90
C ARG A 398 16.73 18.75 -10.53
N GLU A 399 17.83 18.60 -9.78
CA GLU A 399 18.53 19.76 -9.19
C GLU A 399 19.48 20.46 -10.18
N ASP A 400 20.28 19.70 -10.94
CA ASP A 400 21.21 20.27 -11.92
C ASP A 400 20.50 20.66 -13.23
N LYS A 401 19.79 19.70 -13.82
CA LYS A 401 19.17 19.87 -15.15
C LYS A 401 17.78 20.49 -15.13
N HIS A 402 17.04 20.41 -14.02
CA HIS A 402 15.65 20.88 -13.91
C HIS A 402 14.68 20.22 -14.90
N TRP A 403 14.99 19.02 -15.41
CA TRP A 403 14.18 18.33 -16.43
C TRP A 403 13.04 17.51 -15.83
N ALA A 404 13.18 17.07 -14.58
CA ALA A 404 12.19 16.27 -13.88
C ALA A 404 11.90 16.84 -12.50
N TYR A 405 10.68 16.66 -11.98
CA TYR A 405 10.35 16.99 -10.59
C TYR A 405 10.99 15.99 -9.60
N GLY A 406 11.16 14.75 -10.04
CA GLY A 406 11.82 13.70 -9.30
C GLY A 406 12.28 12.57 -10.21
N SER A 407 13.38 11.92 -9.84
CA SER A 407 13.83 10.68 -10.47
C SER A 407 14.31 9.71 -9.41
N TYR A 408 13.86 8.46 -9.52
CA TYR A 408 14.04 7.46 -8.48
C TYR A 408 14.42 6.11 -9.07
N SER A 409 15.06 5.26 -8.28
CA SER A 409 15.25 3.85 -8.61
C SER A 409 15.10 2.93 -7.40
N GLY A 410 14.68 1.70 -7.64
CA GLY A 410 14.45 0.71 -6.60
C GLY A 410 14.11 -0.66 -7.18
N ALA A 411 14.23 -1.70 -6.36
CA ALA A 411 13.83 -3.05 -6.72
C ALA A 411 12.79 -3.57 -5.75
N SER A 412 11.71 -4.15 -6.28
CA SER A 412 10.72 -4.84 -5.46
C SER A 412 11.30 -6.11 -4.85
N ASN A 413 10.83 -6.51 -3.67
CA ASN A 413 11.21 -7.78 -3.07
C ASN A 413 10.44 -8.92 -3.73
N THR A 414 11.16 -9.92 -4.21
CA THR A 414 10.62 -11.17 -4.77
C THR A 414 11.47 -12.37 -4.35
N LEU A 415 10.88 -13.57 -4.42
CA LEU A 415 11.59 -14.84 -4.18
C LEU A 415 12.48 -15.23 -5.36
N GLY A 416 12.04 -14.99 -6.60
CA GLY A 416 12.86 -15.09 -7.81
C GLY A 416 13.73 -13.86 -8.05
N GLN A 417 14.21 -13.65 -9.28
CA GLN A 417 14.86 -12.39 -9.65
C GLN A 417 13.92 -11.20 -9.39
N ARG A 418 14.48 -10.08 -8.92
CA ARG A 418 13.72 -8.87 -8.57
C ARG A 418 13.60 -7.96 -9.79
N PRO A 419 12.44 -7.33 -10.03
CA PRO A 419 12.36 -6.24 -10.98
C PRO A 419 12.95 -4.98 -10.35
N TRP A 420 14.09 -4.52 -10.87
CA TRP A 420 14.63 -3.21 -10.58
C TRP A 420 14.15 -2.20 -11.63
N PHE A 421 13.71 -1.04 -11.16
CA PHE A 421 13.27 0.07 -11.99
C PHE A 421 14.02 1.35 -11.67
N ALA A 422 14.32 2.14 -12.69
CA ALA A 422 14.57 3.57 -12.56
C ALA A 422 13.52 4.33 -13.37
N SER A 423 13.00 5.45 -12.83
CA SER A 423 11.96 6.23 -13.48
C SER A 423 12.12 7.73 -13.29
N ALA A 424 11.60 8.48 -14.26
CA ALA A 424 11.43 9.92 -14.19
C ALA A 424 10.28 10.38 -15.11
N ALA A 425 9.49 11.33 -14.65
CA ALA A 425 8.63 12.13 -15.53
C ALA A 425 9.43 13.37 -15.96
N VAL A 426 9.72 13.45 -17.26
CA VAL A 426 10.65 14.40 -17.86
C VAL A 426 9.88 15.35 -18.78
N GLN A 427 10.29 16.62 -18.84
CA GLN A 427 9.77 17.57 -19.83
C GLN A 427 9.90 17.00 -21.25
N THR A 428 8.82 17.05 -22.03
CA THR A 428 8.72 16.36 -23.33
C THR A 428 9.79 16.83 -24.33
N ASP A 429 10.13 18.13 -24.32
CA ASP A 429 11.16 18.73 -25.17
C ASP A 429 12.59 18.20 -24.90
N LYS A 430 12.83 17.62 -23.71
CA LYS A 430 14.13 17.01 -23.34
C LYS A 430 14.24 15.55 -23.76
N THR A 431 13.18 15.01 -24.35
CA THR A 431 13.11 13.61 -24.83
C THR A 431 12.80 13.50 -26.32
N ALA A 432 12.63 14.63 -27.01
CA ALA A 432 12.27 14.73 -28.43
C ALA A 432 13.49 14.60 -29.36
#